data_AF-A0A293MCW4-F1
#
_entry.id   AF-A0A293MCW4-F1
#
_cell.length_a   1.000
_cell.length_b   1.000
_cell.length_c   1.000
_cell.angle_alpha   90.00
_cell.angle_beta   90.00
_cell.angle_gamma   90.00
#
_symmetry.space_group_name_H-M   'P 1'
#
loop_
_entity.id
_entity.type
_entity.pdbx_description
1 polymer ?
#
loop_
_entity_poly.entity_id
_entity_poly.type
_entity_poly.pdbx_seq_one_letter_code
_entity_poly.pdbx_strand_id
1 'polypeptide(L)'
;MVYGSALRLPGHFFDPMPEASLSQADFLARLRSALCRLRPLPVRECSSRPFYVPKDLLNASHVFLRSGALRRPLRPPYSGPHPVV
;
A
#
# COMPACT_ATOMS: atom_id res chain seq x y z
N MET A 1 31.99 -36.87 9.54
CA MET A 1 32.37 -35.48 9.85
C MET A 1 32.35 -34.70 8.53
N VAL A 2 31.51 -33.68 8.41
CA VAL A 2 31.26 -32.95 7.15
C VAL A 2 32.01 -31.63 7.20
N TYR A 3 33.30 -31.65 6.88
CA TYR A 3 34.15 -30.46 6.81
C TYR A 3 34.93 -30.47 5.49
N GLY A 4 34.31 -29.92 4.44
CA GLY A 4 34.92 -29.79 3.12
C GLY A 4 34.81 -28.38 2.53
N SER A 5 34.18 -27.43 3.23
CA SER A 5 34.09 -26.04 2.79
C SER A 5 34.31 -25.08 3.96
N ALA A 6 34.93 -23.93 3.67
CA ALA A 6 35.19 -22.90 4.66
C ALA A 6 33.88 -22.37 5.24
N LEU A 7 33.79 -22.32 6.58
CA LEU A 7 32.66 -21.72 7.30
C LEU A 7 32.58 -20.23 6.93
N ARG A 8 31.59 -19.84 6.13
CA ARG A 8 31.35 -18.43 5.79
C ARG A 8 30.70 -17.73 6.98
N LEU A 9 31.33 -16.65 7.45
CA LEU A 9 30.76 -15.78 8.48
C LEU A 9 29.56 -15.00 7.91
N PRO A 10 28.63 -14.52 8.76
CA PRO A 10 27.48 -13.69 8.36
C PRO A 10 27.80 -12.49 7.44
N GLY A 11 29.04 -11.98 7.44
CA GLY A 11 29.49 -10.91 6.55
C GLY A 11 30.08 -11.37 5.20
N HIS A 12 30.41 -12.66 5.05
CA HIS A 12 31.03 -13.24 3.85
C HIS A 12 30.02 -13.82 2.84
N PHE A 13 28.72 -13.56 3.05
CA PHE A 13 27.67 -14.02 2.14
C PHE A 13 27.52 -13.13 0.91
N PHE A 14 28.00 -11.90 0.96
CA PHE A 14 27.90 -10.95 -0.14
C PHE A 14 29.21 -10.95 -0.92
N ASP A 15 29.15 -11.38 -2.18
CA ASP A 15 30.25 -11.15 -3.11
C ASP A 15 30.41 -9.64 -3.33
N PRO A 16 31.63 -9.10 -3.44
CA PRO A 16 31.82 -7.70 -3.77
C PRO A 16 31.17 -7.44 -5.12
N MET A 17 30.07 -6.70 -5.10
CA MET A 17 29.40 -6.29 -6.32
C MET A 17 30.44 -5.53 -7.17
N PRO A 18 30.68 -5.90 -8.43
CA PRO A 18 31.43 -5.03 -9.31
C PRO A 18 30.70 -3.69 -9.28
N GLU A 19 31.43 -2.60 -9.00
CA GLU A 19 30.94 -1.23 -9.03
C GLU A 19 30.38 -0.95 -10.44
N ALA A 20 29.14 -1.40 -10.69
CA ALA A 20 28.36 -0.99 -11.82
C ALA A 20 28.04 0.46 -11.52
N SER A 21 28.94 1.33 -11.97
CA SER A 21 28.82 2.79 -11.99
C SER A 21 27.66 3.16 -12.93
N LEU A 22 26.46 2.75 -12.55
CA LEU A 22 25.24 3.29 -13.13
C LEU A 22 25.27 4.77 -12.80
N SER A 23 25.33 5.58 -13.85
CA SER A 23 25.14 7.01 -13.67
C SER A 23 23.82 7.24 -12.95
N GLN A 24 23.76 8.26 -12.10
CA GLN A 24 22.54 8.58 -11.37
C GLN A 24 21.34 8.76 -12.32
N ALA A 25 21.59 9.25 -13.54
CA ALA A 25 20.58 9.38 -14.59
C ALA A 25 20.03 8.02 -15.04
N ASP A 26 20.89 7.03 -15.27
CA ASP A 26 20.48 5.68 -15.70
C ASP A 26 19.69 4.96 -14.61
N PHE A 27 20.09 5.13 -13.35
CA PHE A 27 19.36 4.59 -12.22
C PHE A 27 17.94 5.18 -12.14
N LEU A 28 17.81 6.50 -12.24
CA LEU A 28 16.51 7.18 -12.20
C LEU A 28 15.63 6.79 -13.40
N ALA A 29 16.21 6.64 -14.60
CA ALA A 29 15.48 6.20 -15.78
C ALA A 29 14.93 4.77 -15.59
N ARG A 30 15.75 3.85 -15.08
CA ARG A 30 15.34 2.47 -14.77
C ARG A 30 14.27 2.43 -13.68
N LEU A 31 14.43 3.22 -12.62
CA LEU A 31 13.45 3.29 -11.53
C LEU A 31 12.09 3.79 -12.03
N ARG A 32 12.07 4.88 -12.80
CA ARG A 32 10.84 5.42 -13.40
C ARG A 32 10.18 4.39 -14.32
N SER A 33 10.95 3.74 -15.19
CA SER A 33 10.43 2.68 -16.05
C SER A 33 9.85 1.51 -15.23
N ALA A 34 10.48 1.13 -14.13
CA ALA A 34 9.98 0.06 -13.26
C ALA A 34 8.66 0.46 -12.59
N LEU A 35 8.59 1.66 -12.03
CA LEU A 35 7.37 2.18 -11.40
C LEU A 35 6.23 2.34 -12.40
N CYS A 36 6.49 2.83 -13.61
CA CYS A 36 5.47 2.95 -14.66
C CYS A 36 4.94 1.58 -15.14
N ARG A 37 5.74 0.50 -15.01
CA ARG A 37 5.33 -0.86 -15.35
C ARG A 37 4.51 -1.52 -14.25
N LEU A 38 4.54 -1.00 -13.02
CA LEU A 38 3.66 -1.49 -11.95
C LEU A 38 2.22 -1.19 -12.34
N ARG A 39 1.46 -2.23 -12.67
CA ARG A 39 0.02 -2.10 -12.82
C ARG A 39 -0.62 -2.08 -11.44
N PRO A 40 -1.62 -1.21 -11.20
CA PRO A 40 -2.42 -1.33 -9.99
C PRO A 40 -2.99 -2.74 -9.95
N LEU A 41 -2.85 -3.40 -8.80
CA LEU A 41 -3.55 -4.65 -8.55
C LEU A 41 -5.04 -4.37 -8.77
N PRO A 42 -5.77 -5.27 -9.45
CA PRO A 42 -7.22 -5.12 -9.53
C PRO A 42 -7.73 -4.96 -8.10
N VAL A 43 -8.53 -3.92 -7.89
CA VAL A 43 -9.21 -3.72 -6.61
C VAL A 43 -9.86 -5.05 -6.28
N ARG A 44 -9.58 -5.59 -5.08
CA ARG A 44 -10.21 -6.84 -4.64
C ARG A 44 -11.69 -6.71 -4.97
N GLU A 45 -12.22 -7.63 -5.77
CA GLU A 45 -13.64 -7.63 -6.12
C GLU A 45 -14.40 -7.39 -4.83
N CYS A 46 -15.06 -6.22 -4.75
CA CYS A 46 -15.89 -5.91 -3.61
C CYS A 46 -16.90 -7.04 -3.60
N SER A 47 -16.80 -7.94 -2.61
CA SER A 47 -17.61 -9.15 -2.57
C SER A 47 -19.03 -8.73 -2.88
N SER A 48 -19.66 -9.32 -3.90
CA SER A 48 -21.04 -9.03 -4.35
C SER A 48 -22.06 -9.47 -3.30
N ARG A 49 -21.79 -9.17 -2.03
CA ARG A 49 -22.69 -9.32 -0.91
C ARG A 49 -23.77 -8.28 -1.12
N PRO A 50 -25.04 -8.69 -1.27
CA PRO A 50 -26.13 -7.73 -1.37
C PRO A 50 -26.13 -6.90 -0.07
N PHE A 51 -25.99 -5.59 -0.20
CA PHE A 51 -26.15 -4.65 0.90
C PHE A 51 -27.39 -3.81 0.63
N TYR A 52 -28.11 -3.49 1.70
CA TYR A 52 -29.26 -2.63 1.62
C TYR A 52 -28.82 -1.16 1.55
N VAL A 53 -29.30 -0.43 0.55
CA VAL A 53 -29.16 1.02 0.44
C VAL A 53 -30.53 1.66 0.68
N PRO A 54 -30.68 2.53 1.68
CA PRO A 54 -31.92 3.28 1.88
C PRO A 54 -32.27 4.11 0.65
N LYS A 55 -33.54 4.10 0.23
CA LYS A 55 -34.00 4.90 -0.92
C LYS A 55 -33.84 6.41 -0.69
N ASP A 56 -34.02 6.82 0.56
CA ASP A 56 -33.94 8.22 0.98
C ASP A 56 -32.51 8.76 1.02
N LEU A 57 -31.50 7.89 0.82
CA LEU A 57 -30.09 8.30 0.79
C LEU A 57 -29.84 9.35 -0.32
N LEU A 58 -30.54 9.24 -1.45
CA LEU A 58 -30.43 10.20 -2.56
C LEU A 58 -30.92 11.60 -2.19
N ASN A 59 -31.88 11.69 -1.27
CA ASN A 59 -32.50 12.94 -0.84
C ASN A 59 -32.03 13.37 0.56
N ALA A 60 -31.00 12.70 1.10
CA ALA A 60 -30.52 12.97 2.44
C ALA A 60 -29.88 14.36 2.51
N SER A 61 -30.40 15.22 3.40
CA SER A 61 -29.85 16.57 3.61
C SER A 61 -28.53 16.56 4.37
N HIS A 62 -28.28 15.52 5.18
CA HIS A 62 -27.08 15.39 6.00
C HIS A 62 -26.50 13.98 5.94
N VAL A 63 -25.17 13.87 5.98
CA VAL A 63 -24.43 12.59 5.95
C VAL A 63 -23.37 12.53 7.04
N PHE A 64 -23.16 11.34 7.60
CA PHE A 64 -22.10 11.04 8.56
C PHE A 64 -20.84 10.52 7.87
N LEU A 65 -19.69 11.16 8.09
CA LEU A 65 -18.43 10.80 7.42
C LEU A 65 -17.55 9.91 8.30
N ARG A 66 -17.03 8.81 7.74
CA ARG A 66 -16.13 7.89 8.46
C ARG A 66 -14.71 8.44 8.48
N SER A 67 -14.15 8.66 9.67
CA SER A 67 -12.72 9.04 9.81
C SER A 67 -11.79 7.82 9.68
N GLY A 68 -10.96 7.76 8.64
CA GLY A 68 -10.07 6.62 8.37
C GLY A 68 -8.81 6.51 9.26
N ALA A 69 -8.58 7.46 10.16
CA ALA A 69 -7.36 7.50 10.98
C ALA A 69 -7.37 6.46 12.12
N LEU A 70 -6.17 6.06 12.57
CA LEU A 70 -5.98 5.30 13.81
C LEU A 70 -6.65 6.05 14.96
N ARG A 71 -7.72 5.47 15.51
CA ARG A 71 -8.56 6.14 16.48
C ARG A 71 -8.01 5.97 17.88
N ARG A 72 -8.14 7.02 18.68
CA ARG A 72 -8.04 6.90 20.14
C ARG A 72 -9.25 6.10 20.65
N PRO A 73 -9.10 5.35 21.75
CA PRO A 73 -10.23 4.67 22.40
C PRO A 73 -11.40 5.63 22.64
N LEU A 74 -12.62 5.11 22.54
CA LEU A 74 -13.87 5.83 22.86
C LEU A 74 -14.19 7.04 21.97
N ARG A 75 -13.58 7.16 20.78
CA ARG A 75 -13.97 8.17 19.79
C ARG A 75 -15.00 7.63 18.79
N PRO A 76 -16.06 8.40 18.48
CA PRO A 76 -17.09 7.94 17.56
C PRO A 76 -16.52 7.70 16.17
N PRO A 77 -17.00 6.66 15.48
CA PRO A 77 -16.48 6.29 14.18
C PRO A 77 -16.97 7.16 13.03
N TYR A 78 -17.88 8.06 13.28
CA TYR A 78 -18.40 8.98 12.30
C TYR A 78 -18.35 10.38 12.87
N SER A 79 -18.00 11.33 12.02
CA SER A 79 -18.10 12.75 12.31
C SER A 79 -19.41 13.26 11.75
N GLY A 80 -20.19 13.90 12.62
CA GLY A 80 -21.24 14.89 12.36
C GLY A 80 -22.32 14.55 11.33
N PRO A 81 -23.51 15.15 11.43
CA PRO A 81 -24.34 15.35 10.25
C PRO A 81 -23.74 16.51 9.44
N HIS A 82 -23.11 16.21 8.31
CA HIS A 82 -22.59 17.21 7.37
C HIS A 82 -23.62 17.50 6.30
N PRO A 83 -23.91 18.76 5.97
CA PRO A 83 -24.84 19.09 4.90
C PRO A 83 -24.30 18.60 3.55
N VAL A 84 -25.18 18.05 2.71
CA VAL A 84 -24.89 17.72 1.31
C VAL A 84 -25.15 18.98 0.47
N VAL A 85 -24.15 19.47 -0.25
CA VAL A 85 -24.21 20.68 -1.10
C VAL A 85 -24.37 20.30 -2.56
#